data_AF-A0A7W1K4P8-F1
#
_entry.id   AF-A0A7W1K4P8-F1
#
_cell.length_a   1.000
_cell.length_b   1.000
_cell.length_c   1.000
_cell.angle_alpha   90.00
_cell.angle_beta   90.00
_cell.angle_gamma   90.00
#
_symmetry.space_group_name_H-M   'P 1'
#
loop_
_entity.id
_entity.type
_entity.pdbx_description
1 polymer ?
#
loop_
_entity_poly.entity_id
_entity_poly.type
_entity_poly.pdbx_seq_one_letter_code
_entity_poly.pdbx_strand_id
1 'polypeptide(L)' 'MAQYEAYCVKCKAKRQFEGTVVTLKNGRNAASGTCPVCGTKVMRILGKADVAAS' A
#
# COMPACT_ATOMS: atom_id res chain seq x y z
N MET A 1 -5.77 10.56 6.86
CA MET A 1 -6.40 9.31 7.33
C MET A 1 -5.75 8.18 6.56
N ALA A 2 -4.90 7.38 7.20
CA ALA A 2 -4.05 6.42 6.51
C ALA A 2 -4.88 5.21 6.01
N GLN A 3 -5.12 5.14 4.70
CA GLN A 3 -6.04 4.18 4.10
C GLN A 3 -5.40 2.82 3.80
N TYR A 4 -4.08 2.67 3.89
CA TYR A 4 -3.39 1.45 3.49
C TYR A 4 -2.34 1.02 4.51
N GLU A 5 -2.34 -0.26 4.88
CA GLU A 5 -1.25 -0.88 5.64
C GLU A 5 -0.24 -1.51 4.70
N ALA A 6 1.04 -1.13 4.78
CA ALA A 6 2.13 -1.82 4.09
C ALA A 6 3.14 -2.35 5.10
N TYR A 7 3.72 -3.49 4.76
CA TYR A 7 4.89 -3.99 5.47
C TYR A 7 6.12 -3.22 5.00
N CYS A 8 6.69 -2.41 5.89
CA CYS A 8 7.94 -1.73 5.61
C CYS A 8 9.09 -2.67 5.96
N VAL A 9 9.82 -3.16 4.96
CA VAL A 9 10.97 -4.07 5.15
C VAL A 9 12.10 -3.45 5.95
N LYS A 10 12.27 -2.12 5.90
CA LYS A 10 13.26 -1.41 6.75
C LYS A 10 12.83 -1.35 8.21
N CYS A 11 11.54 -1.12 8.47
CA CYS A 11 11.02 -1.11 9.85
C CYS A 11 10.68 -2.53 10.36
N LYS A 12 10.69 -3.55 9.49
CA LYS A 12 10.21 -4.90 9.74
C LYS A 12 8.85 -4.95 10.45
N ALA A 13 7.98 -4.00 10.11
CA ALA A 13 6.69 -3.81 10.75
C ALA A 13 5.64 -3.40 9.71
N LYS A 14 4.38 -3.80 9.95
CA LYS A 14 3.23 -3.26 9.23
C LYS A 14 3.00 -1.83 9.69
N ARG A 15 2.91 -0.91 8.76
CA ARG A 15 2.62 0.50 9.03
C ARG A 15 1.53 0.99 8.13
N GLN A 16 0.67 1.82 8.69
CA GLN A 16 -0.28 2.59 7.94
C GLN A 16 0.46 3.73 7.23
N PHE A 17 0.18 3.90 5.96
CA PHE A 17 0.75 4.95 5.14
C PHE A 17 -0.34 5.59 4.30
N GLU A 18 -0.13 6.85 3.94
CA GLU A 18 -0.95 7.50 2.93
C GLU A 18 -0.34 7.18 1.56
N GLY A 19 -1.17 6.57 0.74
CA GLY A 19 -0.83 6.14 -0.60
C GLY A 19 -2.08 6.15 -1.46
N THR A 20 -1.88 6.17 -2.76
CA THR A 20 -2.96 6.20 -3.76
C THR A 20 -3.09 4.84 -4.40
N VAL A 21 -4.32 4.41 -4.64
CA VAL A 21 -4.59 3.20 -5.43
C VAL A 21 -4.39 3.54 -6.88
N VAL A 22 -3.45 2.84 -7.50
CA VAL A 22 -3.20 2.87 -8.93
C VAL A 22 -3.72 1.58 -9.54
N THR A 23 -4.58 1.70 -10.55
CA THR A 23 -5.01 0.57 -11.37
C THR A 23 -3.95 0.32 -12.43
N LEU A 24 -3.29 -0.82 -12.37
CA LEU A 24 -2.34 -1.25 -13.40
C LEU A 24 -3.10 -1.62 -14.68
N LYS A 25 -2.44 -1.45 -15.83
CA LYS A 25 -2.96 -1.83 -17.16
C LYS A 25 -3.42 -3.30 -17.27
N ASN A 26 -3.04 -4.14 -16.31
CA ASN A 26 -3.37 -5.56 -16.24
C ASN A 26 -4.68 -5.81 -15.44
N GLY A 27 -5.46 -4.76 -15.15
CA GLY A 27 -6.72 -4.84 -14.41
C GLY A 27 -6.58 -5.09 -12.91
N ARG A 28 -5.38 -4.90 -12.34
CA ARG A 28 -5.10 -5.11 -10.92
C ARG A 28 -4.89 -3.78 -10.21
N ASN A 29 -5.39 -3.65 -9.00
CA ASN A 29 -5.18 -2.46 -8.18
C ASN A 29 -3.91 -2.60 -7.34
N ALA A 30 -3.19 -1.52 -7.12
CA ALA A 30 -2.05 -1.48 -6.22
C ALA A 30 -2.05 -0.16 -5.45
N ALA A 31 -1.94 -0.21 -4.13
CA ALA A 31 -1.69 0.97 -3.32
C ALA A 31 -0.20 1.32 -3.39
N SER A 32 0.12 2.52 -3.86
CA SER A 32 1.48 3.07 -3.86
C SER A 32 1.55 4.25 -2.91
N GLY A 33 2.54 4.28 -2.03
CA GLY A 33 2.75 5.42 -1.14
C GLY A 33 4.12 5.41 -0.48
N THR A 34 4.25 6.18 0.59
CA THR A 34 5.54 6.42 1.24
C THR A 34 5.46 6.11 2.72
N CYS A 35 6.43 5.35 3.23
CA CYS A 35 6.49 5.07 4.67
C CYS A 35 6.80 6.36 5.44
N PRO A 36 5.95 6.79 6.39
CA PRO A 36 6.14 8.04 7.13
C PRO A 36 7.33 8.01 8.09
N VAL A 37 7.91 6.83 8.35
CA VAL A 37 8.99 6.67 9.34
C VAL A 37 10.38 6.62 8.71
N CYS A 38 10.52 5.93 7.59
CA CYS A 38 11.81 5.76 6.93
C CYS A 38 11.87 6.42 5.54
N GLY A 39 10.81 7.11 5.13
CA GLY A 39 10.69 7.78 3.83
C GLY A 39 10.74 6.83 2.62
N THR A 40 10.74 5.52 2.84
CA THR A 40 10.90 4.54 1.76
C THR A 40 9.57 4.33 1.05
N LYS A 41 9.61 4.30 -0.29
CA LYS A 41 8.44 4.03 -1.11
C LYS A 41 7.94 2.62 -0.84
N VAL A 42 6.69 2.49 -0.43
CA VAL A 42 6.03 1.22 -0.14
C VAL A 42 4.90 1.01 -1.13
N MET A 43 4.83 -0.20 -1.67
CA MET A 43 3.82 -0.62 -2.63
C MET A 43 3.13 -1.85 -2.05
N ARG A 44 1.80 -1.81 -1.94
CA ARG A 44 0.97 -2.96 -1.62
C ARG A 44 0.10 -3.28 -2.82
N ILE A 45 0.33 -4.45 -3.41
CA ILE A 45 -0.53 -4.96 -4.48
C ILE A 45 -1.85 -5.37 -3.83
N LEU A 46 -2.94 -4.71 -4.22
CA LEU A 46 -4.29 -5.05 -3.80
C LEU A 46 -4.78 -6.11 -4.79
N GLY A 47 -4.67 -7.38 -4.41
CA GLY A 47 -5.21 -8.47 -5.21
C GLY A 47 -6.74 -8.32 -5.34
N LYS A 48 -7.34 -9.13 -6.22
CA LYS A 48 -8.80 -9.17 -6.43
C LYS A 48 -9.62 -9.39 -5.13
N ALA A 49 -8.96 -9.82 -4.04
CA ALA A 49 -9.55 -10.08 -2.73
C ALA A 49 -9.61 -8.85 -1.80
N ASP A 50 -8.74 -7.85 -1.94
CA ASP A 50 -8.72 -6.68 -1.04
C ASP A 50 -9.66 -5.55 -1.50
N VAL A 51 -10.23 -5.63 -2.70
CA VAL A 51 -11.26 -4.66 -3.19
C VAL A 51 -12.63 -4.92 -2.54
N ALA A 52 -12.79 -6.02 -1.79
CA ALA A 52 -14.06 -6.38 -1.13
C ALA A 52 -14.09 -6.04 0.37
N ALA A 53 -13.08 -5.37 0.92
CA ALA A 53 -13.04 -4.98 2.33
C ALA A 53 -12.72 -3.49 2.49
N SER A 54 -13.54 -2.62 1.94
CA SER A 54 -13.97 -1.30 2.49
C SER A 54 -14.95 -0.64 1.53
#